data_AF-A0AAE3ME57-F1
#
_entry.id   AF-A0AAE3ME57-F1
#
_cell.length_a   1.000
_cell.length_b   1.000
_cell.length_c   1.000
_cell.angle_alpha   90.00
_cell.angle_beta   90.00
_cell.angle_gamma   90.00
#
_symmetry.space_group_name_H-M   'P 1'
#
loop_
_entity.id
_entity.type
_entity.pdbx_description
1 polymer ?
#
loop_
_entity_poly.entity_id
_entity_poly.type
_entity_poly.pdbx_seq_one_letter_code
_entity_poly.pdbx_strand_id
1 'polypeptide(L)'
;MKKVSLLFLMIAVCLCTFAQSKYQPKVVVLFMGEKNATFDESKFPDCKFYYTPGITAEVKEAKSATGMGLAAMGIKKEGAAYDITYSGAPAEAYSLAWNGGIFFDKDGVVSGLYKSFKNVALSPKKNMQGVIEFADYNAFAKDYVKKSKLTKKAKKDPKKPTTFFDYHGKELPGDFEVQDASGNKTTIKDLVKGENLTLLYTLYLKPDCDFKAGMESGKGKKGKEWINANINTAQAIAKLKTLEDIEYSIFGHKVVW
;
A
#
# COMPACT_ATOMS: atom_id res chain seq x y z
N MET A 1 -14.24 -49.63 -8.41
CA MET A 1 -14.41 -48.35 -9.14
C MET A 1 -14.88 -47.16 -8.30
N LYS A 2 -15.19 -47.29 -6.99
CA LYS A 2 -15.67 -46.16 -6.16
C LYS A 2 -14.57 -45.30 -5.48
N LYS A 3 -13.30 -45.74 -5.49
CA LYS A 3 -12.18 -45.02 -4.85
C LYS A 3 -11.46 -44.03 -5.76
N VAL A 4 -11.58 -44.16 -7.08
CA VAL A 4 -10.91 -43.27 -8.06
C VAL A 4 -11.67 -41.95 -8.23
N SER A 5 -13.01 -41.98 -8.12
CA SER A 5 -13.85 -40.78 -8.21
C SER A 5 -13.66 -39.80 -7.04
N LEU A 6 -13.24 -40.28 -5.86
CA LEU A 6 -12.99 -39.43 -4.70
C LEU A 6 -11.67 -38.65 -4.81
N LEU A 7 -10.67 -39.22 -5.49
CA LEU A 7 -9.36 -38.59 -5.70
C LEU A 7 -9.46 -37.42 -6.71
N PHE A 8 -10.29 -37.59 -7.75
CA PHE A 8 -10.55 -36.52 -8.72
C PHE A 8 -11.36 -35.35 -8.13
N LEU A 9 -12.26 -35.62 -7.17
CA LEU A 9 -13.01 -34.57 -6.48
C LEU A 9 -12.11 -33.77 -5.51
N MET A 10 -11.14 -34.40 -4.85
CA MET A 10 -10.16 -33.67 -4.02
C MET A 10 -9.19 -32.81 -4.82
N ILE A 11 -8.80 -33.25 -6.03
CA ILE A 11 -7.93 -32.45 -6.91
C ILE A 11 -8.70 -31.26 -7.52
N ALA A 12 -10.01 -31.39 -7.76
CA ALA A 12 -10.83 -30.30 -8.27
C ALA A 12 -11.08 -29.16 -7.26
N VAL A 13 -11.05 -29.44 -5.94
CA VAL A 13 -11.22 -28.42 -4.90
C VAL A 13 -9.94 -27.63 -4.60
N CYS A 14 -8.76 -28.16 -4.97
CA CYS A 14 -7.50 -27.40 -4.93
C CYS A 14 -7.32 -26.45 -6.13
N LEU A 15 -8.22 -26.50 -7.11
CA LEU A 15 -8.26 -25.56 -8.25
C LEU A 15 -9.31 -24.45 -8.04
N CYS A 16 -9.61 -24.10 -6.79
CA CYS A 16 -9.94 -22.71 -6.49
C CYS A 16 -8.69 -21.86 -6.73
N THR A 17 -8.28 -21.72 -7.99
CA THR A 17 -7.42 -20.62 -8.41
C THR A 17 -8.23 -19.37 -8.09
N PHE A 18 -8.02 -18.81 -6.88
CA PHE A 18 -8.40 -17.44 -6.59
C PHE A 18 -7.94 -16.63 -7.80
N ALA A 19 -8.85 -15.86 -8.39
CA ALA A 19 -8.66 -15.25 -9.70
C ALA A 19 -7.50 -14.24 -9.68
N GLN A 20 -6.29 -14.75 -9.79
CA GLN A 20 -5.04 -14.02 -9.89
C GLN A 20 -5.06 -13.20 -11.19
N SER A 21 -4.55 -11.99 -11.15
CA SER A 21 -4.44 -11.21 -12.38
C SER A 21 -3.46 -11.87 -13.34
N LYS A 22 -3.84 -11.89 -14.61
CA LYS A 22 -2.97 -12.34 -15.69
C LYS A 22 -1.73 -11.45 -15.90
N TYR A 23 -1.81 -10.17 -15.50
CA TYR A 23 -0.77 -9.19 -15.74
C TYR A 23 -0.36 -8.57 -14.41
N GLN A 24 0.68 -9.13 -13.80
CA GLN A 24 1.14 -8.74 -12.47
C GLN A 24 2.24 -7.68 -12.57
N PRO A 25 2.22 -6.63 -11.72
CA PRO A 25 3.28 -5.66 -11.66
C PRO A 25 4.35 -6.12 -10.67
N LYS A 26 5.53 -5.49 -10.71
CA LYS A 26 6.38 -5.47 -9.51
C LYS A 26 5.67 -4.63 -8.45
N VAL A 27 5.45 -5.15 -7.25
CA VAL A 27 4.91 -4.36 -6.13
C VAL A 27 6.03 -3.98 -5.18
N VAL A 28 6.22 -2.68 -5.02
CA VAL A 28 7.13 -2.07 -4.05
C VAL A 28 6.30 -1.44 -2.97
N VAL A 29 6.52 -1.87 -1.73
CA VAL A 29 5.87 -1.31 -0.56
C VAL A 29 6.89 -0.44 0.17
N LEU A 30 6.60 0.87 0.24
CA LEU A 30 7.44 1.85 0.92
C LEU A 30 6.80 2.25 2.25
N PHE A 31 7.42 1.84 3.34
CA PHE A 31 7.10 2.33 4.67
C PHE A 31 7.78 3.68 4.88
N MET A 32 6.98 4.70 5.16
CA MET A 32 7.45 6.06 5.43
C MET A 32 7.96 6.21 6.88
N GLY A 33 9.07 5.56 7.19
CA GLY A 33 9.70 5.56 8.51
C GLY A 33 10.40 4.25 8.83
N GLU A 34 10.68 4.04 10.11
CA GLU A 34 11.33 2.83 10.63
C GLU A 34 10.45 1.58 10.47
N LYS A 35 11.10 0.41 10.42
CA LYS A 35 10.42 -0.87 10.40
C LYS A 35 9.65 -1.10 11.70
N ASN A 36 8.36 -1.45 11.58
CA ASN A 36 7.56 -1.90 12.73
C ASN A 36 7.95 -3.35 13.09
N ALA A 37 8.28 -3.59 14.37
CA ALA A 37 8.79 -4.88 14.84
C ALA A 37 7.73 -6.02 14.84
N THR A 38 6.45 -5.68 14.85
CA THR A 38 5.35 -6.67 14.92
C THR A 38 4.71 -6.93 13.55
N PHE A 39 5.02 -6.12 12.54
CA PHE A 39 4.61 -6.35 11.16
C PHE A 39 5.39 -7.50 10.53
N ASP A 40 4.67 -8.47 9.99
CA ASP A 40 5.22 -9.67 9.38
C ASP A 40 5.13 -9.57 7.85
N GLU A 41 6.25 -9.19 7.22
CA GLU A 41 6.40 -9.11 5.77
C GLU A 41 6.15 -10.45 5.06
N SER A 42 6.38 -11.59 5.73
CA SER A 42 6.22 -12.91 5.13
C SER A 42 4.77 -13.25 4.78
N LYS A 43 3.81 -12.52 5.36
CA LYS A 43 2.38 -12.60 5.00
C LYS A 43 2.09 -12.01 3.61
N PHE A 44 3.06 -11.35 2.97
CA PHE A 44 2.94 -10.63 1.70
C PHE A 44 4.09 -11.01 0.73
N PRO A 45 4.16 -12.27 0.28
CA PRO A 45 5.29 -12.83 -0.47
C PRO A 45 5.49 -12.19 -1.85
N ASP A 46 4.46 -11.56 -2.42
CA ASP A 46 4.53 -10.94 -3.74
C ASP A 46 4.94 -9.45 -3.68
N CYS A 47 5.15 -8.92 -2.47
CA CYS A 47 5.56 -7.55 -2.22
C CYS A 47 7.05 -7.45 -1.87
N LYS A 48 7.71 -6.38 -2.34
CA LYS A 48 9.08 -6.02 -1.92
C LYS A 48 9.03 -4.83 -0.98
N PHE A 49 9.55 -4.99 0.24
CA PHE A 49 9.44 -4.00 1.30
C PHE A 49 10.70 -3.14 1.43
N TYR A 50 10.47 -1.84 1.57
CA TYR A 50 11.50 -0.84 1.81
C TYR A 50 11.06 0.16 2.86
N TYR A 51 12.05 0.76 3.51
CA TYR A 51 11.93 1.67 4.64
C TYR A 51 12.71 2.94 4.37
N THR A 52 12.28 4.01 5.02
CA THR A 52 12.93 5.31 4.99
C THR A 52 13.32 5.72 6.40
N PRO A 53 14.36 5.06 6.97
CA PRO A 53 14.85 5.41 8.30
C PRO A 53 15.27 6.87 8.33
N GLY A 54 15.06 7.53 9.46
CA GLY A 54 15.40 8.95 9.64
C GLY A 54 14.43 9.96 9.01
N ILE A 55 13.34 9.54 8.38
CA ILE A 55 12.20 10.44 8.11
C ILE A 55 11.48 10.75 9.41
N THR A 56 11.12 12.01 9.61
CA THR A 56 10.22 12.43 10.68
C THR A 56 8.78 12.49 10.17
N ALA A 57 7.88 11.78 10.86
CA ALA A 57 6.45 11.78 10.58
C ALA A 57 5.70 12.53 11.69
N GLU A 58 5.18 13.72 11.38
CA GLU A 58 4.28 14.43 12.27
C GLU A 58 2.86 13.92 12.08
N VAL A 59 2.32 13.28 13.12
CA VAL A 59 1.02 12.63 13.07
C VAL A 59 -0.02 13.55 13.74
N LYS A 60 -0.96 14.08 12.95
CA LYS A 60 -2.13 14.80 13.47
C LYS A 60 -3.34 13.88 13.48
N GLU A 61 -3.88 13.62 14.66
CA GLU A 61 -5.10 12.82 14.78
C GLU A 61 -6.31 13.62 14.26
N ALA A 62 -7.00 13.10 13.24
CA ALA A 62 -8.26 13.69 12.83
C ALA A 62 -9.33 13.49 13.92
N LYS A 63 -9.97 14.57 14.36
CA LYS A 63 -11.10 14.47 15.28
C LYS A 63 -12.26 13.74 14.58
N SER A 64 -12.72 12.62 15.15
CA SER A 64 -13.88 11.88 14.64
C SER A 64 -14.96 11.75 15.72
N ALA A 65 -16.23 11.85 15.34
CA ALA A 65 -17.37 11.72 16.26
C ALA A 65 -17.40 10.35 16.98
N THR A 66 -17.02 9.28 16.27
CA THR A 66 -16.84 7.93 16.85
C THR A 66 -15.70 7.89 17.88
N GLY A 67 -14.64 8.69 17.68
CA GLY A 67 -13.54 8.81 18.64
C GLY A 67 -13.95 9.48 19.95
N MET A 68 -14.85 10.46 19.89
CA MET A 68 -15.37 11.13 21.10
C MET A 68 -16.22 10.21 21.97
N GLY A 69 -17.06 9.35 21.36
CA GLY A 69 -17.87 8.38 22.09
C GLY A 69 -17.06 7.27 22.78
N LEU A 70 -15.99 6.78 22.13
CA LEU A 70 -15.08 5.79 22.72
C LEU A 70 -14.22 6.39 23.83
N ALA A 71 -13.74 7.62 23.65
CA ALA A 71 -12.97 8.35 24.67
C ALA A 71 -13.79 8.55 25.96
N ALA A 72 -15.09 8.83 25.85
CA ALA A 72 -16.00 8.93 26.99
C ALA A 72 -16.14 7.61 27.79
N MET A 73 -15.84 6.46 27.18
CA MET A 73 -15.80 5.15 27.86
C MET A 73 -14.42 4.79 28.42
N GLY A 74 -13.42 5.67 28.27
CA GLY A 74 -12.03 5.43 28.65
C GLY A 74 -11.28 4.51 27.68
N ILE A 75 -11.78 4.36 26.45
CA ILE A 75 -11.12 3.63 25.37
C ILE A 75 -10.25 4.64 24.61
N LYS A 76 -8.93 4.43 24.63
CA LYS A 76 -7.99 5.26 23.85
C LYS A 76 -8.04 4.79 22.41
N LYS A 77 -8.33 5.70 21.47
CA LYS A 77 -8.37 5.40 20.04
C LYS A 77 -7.02 5.76 19.42
N GLU A 78 -6.30 4.77 18.91
CA GLU A 78 -5.10 4.97 18.08
C GLU A 78 -5.43 4.68 16.61
N GLY A 79 -6.34 5.46 16.01
CA GLY A 79 -6.78 5.13 14.66
C GLY A 79 -7.76 6.09 14.01
N ALA A 80 -7.71 7.38 14.35
CA ALA A 80 -8.29 8.35 13.44
C ALA A 80 -7.52 8.35 12.10
N ALA A 81 -8.15 8.78 11.01
CA ALA A 81 -7.40 9.14 9.82
C ALA A 81 -6.31 10.13 10.25
N TYR A 82 -5.06 9.82 9.98
CA TYR A 82 -3.95 10.68 10.34
C TYR A 82 -3.66 11.59 9.16
N ASP A 83 -3.65 12.89 9.42
CA ASP A 83 -2.92 13.79 8.53
C ASP A 83 -1.46 13.68 8.95
N ILE A 84 -0.67 12.99 8.11
CA ILE A 84 0.75 12.76 8.35
C ILE A 84 1.52 13.72 7.46
N THR A 85 2.32 14.58 8.08
CA THR A 85 3.30 15.39 7.37
C THR A 85 4.66 14.73 7.53
N TYR A 86 5.31 14.44 6.41
CA TYR A 86 6.65 13.89 6.40
C TYR A 86 7.67 15.01 6.21
N SER A 87 8.82 14.88 6.89
CA SER A 87 9.98 15.73 6.66
C SER A 87 11.24 14.89 6.69
N GLY A 88 12.21 15.27 5.86
CA GLY A 88 13.46 14.55 5.66
C GLY A 88 14.29 15.20 4.56
N ALA A 89 15.43 14.59 4.23
CA ALA A 89 16.29 15.01 3.13
C ALA A 89 16.16 14.05 1.93
N PRO A 90 16.00 14.56 0.70
CA PRO A 90 15.85 15.95 0.33
C PRO A 90 14.40 16.45 0.56
N ALA A 91 14.23 17.73 0.92
CA ALA A 91 12.93 18.27 1.36
C ALA A 91 11.85 18.19 0.27
N GLU A 92 12.22 18.37 -0.99
CA GLU A 92 11.33 18.26 -2.15
C GLU A 92 10.67 16.87 -2.26
N ALA A 93 11.35 15.80 -1.82
CA ALA A 93 10.81 14.44 -1.85
C ALA A 93 9.66 14.24 -0.84
N TYR A 94 9.59 15.07 0.20
CA TYR A 94 8.59 14.98 1.28
C TYR A 94 7.58 16.12 1.27
N SER A 95 7.70 17.04 0.31
CA SER A 95 6.78 18.16 0.11
C SER A 95 5.39 17.76 -0.41
N LEU A 96 5.25 16.52 -0.86
CA LEU A 96 4.03 15.96 -1.45
C LEU A 96 3.39 14.91 -0.55
N ALA A 97 2.09 14.71 -0.71
CA ALA A 97 1.38 13.65 -0.01
C ALA A 97 1.85 12.27 -0.51
N TRP A 98 2.45 11.50 0.40
CA TRP A 98 2.74 10.08 0.23
C TRP A 98 1.55 9.24 0.68
N ASN A 99 0.55 9.13 -0.18
CA ASN A 99 -0.65 8.34 0.09
C ASN A 99 -1.10 7.52 -1.12
N GLY A 100 -1.12 6.20 -0.93
CA GLY A 100 -1.73 5.26 -1.86
C GLY A 100 -0.74 4.60 -2.83
N GLY A 101 -1.30 3.97 -3.87
CA GLY A 101 -0.54 3.18 -4.83
C GLY A 101 -0.37 3.90 -6.15
N ILE A 102 0.85 4.07 -6.64
CA ILE A 102 1.16 4.77 -7.90
C ILE A 102 1.84 3.81 -8.85
N PHE A 103 1.39 3.79 -10.10
CA PHE A 103 2.01 3.00 -11.15
C PHE A 103 3.09 3.78 -11.87
N PHE A 104 4.15 3.06 -12.23
CA PHE A 104 5.28 3.53 -13.02
C PHE A 104 5.51 2.58 -14.19
N ASP A 105 5.85 3.13 -15.35
CA ASP A 105 6.36 2.34 -16.48
C ASP A 105 7.83 1.99 -16.29
N LYS A 106 8.40 1.23 -17.24
CA LYS A 106 9.80 0.77 -17.19
C LYS A 106 10.83 1.89 -17.12
N ASP A 107 10.50 3.10 -17.57
CA ASP A 107 11.40 4.25 -17.54
C ASP A 107 11.29 5.01 -16.19
N GLY A 108 10.43 4.55 -15.27
CA GLY A 108 10.17 5.20 -13.99
C GLY A 108 9.25 6.41 -14.10
N VAL A 109 8.44 6.49 -15.17
CA VAL A 109 7.48 7.57 -15.39
C VAL A 109 6.15 7.21 -14.77
N VAL A 110 5.53 8.15 -14.05
CA VAL A 110 4.22 7.97 -13.42
C VAL A 110 3.15 7.71 -14.48
N SER A 111 2.50 6.55 -14.39
CA SER A 111 1.56 6.00 -15.40
C SER A 111 0.11 5.95 -14.95
N GLY A 112 -0.15 6.02 -13.64
CA GLY A 112 -1.49 5.85 -13.10
C GLY A 112 -1.53 5.88 -11.57
N LEU A 113 -2.73 6.01 -11.02
CA LEU A 113 -3.00 5.93 -9.58
C LEU A 113 -3.92 4.74 -9.30
N TYR A 114 -3.43 3.79 -8.51
CA TYR A 114 -4.19 2.65 -8.03
C TYR A 114 -5.21 3.11 -6.98
N LYS A 115 -6.50 2.93 -7.29
CA LYS A 115 -7.59 3.10 -6.32
C LYS A 115 -8.15 1.75 -5.86
N SER A 116 -8.28 0.82 -6.80
CA SER A 116 -8.63 -0.57 -6.54
C SER A 116 -8.38 -1.40 -7.80
N PHE A 117 -8.56 -2.72 -7.71
CA PHE A 117 -8.50 -3.62 -8.87
C PHE A 117 -9.45 -3.22 -10.00
N LYS A 118 -10.56 -2.54 -9.70
CA LYS A 118 -11.52 -2.08 -10.73
C LYS A 118 -11.21 -0.68 -11.26
N ASN A 119 -10.36 0.08 -10.57
CA ASN A 119 -10.19 1.51 -10.82
C ASN A 119 -8.71 1.90 -10.73
N VAL A 120 -8.11 2.10 -11.91
CA VAL A 120 -6.83 2.79 -12.08
C VAL A 120 -7.12 4.14 -12.72
N ALA A 121 -6.78 5.23 -12.03
CA ALA A 121 -6.94 6.58 -12.58
C ALA A 121 -5.78 6.89 -13.54
N LEU A 122 -6.11 7.42 -14.72
CA LEU A 122 -5.16 7.62 -15.83
C LEU A 122 -4.80 9.08 -16.11
N SER A 123 -5.42 10.04 -15.42
CA SER A 123 -5.04 11.43 -15.54
C SER A 123 -5.24 12.21 -14.23
N PRO A 124 -4.24 12.99 -13.79
CA PRO A 124 -4.41 13.97 -12.75
C PRO A 124 -5.14 15.16 -13.36
N LYS A 125 -6.45 15.26 -13.12
CA LYS A 125 -7.10 16.57 -13.24
C LYS A 125 -6.76 17.38 -11.99
N LYS A 126 -6.67 18.72 -12.14
CA LYS A 126 -6.37 19.65 -11.04
C LYS A 126 -7.21 19.28 -9.81
N ASN A 127 -6.56 18.96 -8.69
CA ASN A 127 -7.20 18.58 -7.43
C ASN A 127 -8.17 17.39 -7.51
N MET A 128 -7.99 16.46 -8.47
CA MET A 128 -8.95 15.38 -8.76
C MET A 128 -10.37 15.89 -9.09
N GLN A 129 -10.51 17.16 -9.49
CA GLN A 129 -11.79 17.77 -9.85
C GLN A 129 -12.06 17.62 -11.36
N GLY A 130 -13.25 17.12 -11.70
CA GLY A 130 -13.69 16.84 -13.08
C GLY A 130 -13.76 15.33 -13.37
N VAL A 131 -14.11 14.97 -14.61
CA VAL A 131 -14.22 13.55 -15.03
C VAL A 131 -12.83 12.93 -15.11
N ILE A 132 -12.43 12.19 -14.07
CA ILE A 132 -11.19 11.39 -14.08
C ILE A 132 -11.44 10.18 -14.98
N GLU A 133 -10.50 9.91 -15.87
CA GLU A 133 -10.53 8.69 -16.67
C GLU A 133 -10.04 7.53 -15.82
N PHE A 134 -10.86 6.48 -15.73
CA PHE A 134 -10.54 5.25 -15.05
C PHE A 134 -10.45 4.09 -16.03
N ALA A 135 -9.53 3.18 -15.77
CA ALA A 135 -9.46 1.89 -16.43
C ALA A 135 -9.53 0.75 -15.40
N ASP A 136 -10.04 -0.39 -15.86
CA ASP A 136 -9.90 -1.66 -15.14
C ASP A 136 -8.40 -2.03 -15.03
N TYR A 137 -8.01 -2.63 -13.90
CA TYR A 137 -6.62 -3.00 -13.65
C TYR A 137 -6.08 -3.95 -14.72
N ASN A 138 -6.82 -4.99 -15.14
CA ASN A 138 -6.30 -5.95 -16.10
C ASN A 138 -6.11 -5.31 -17.48
N ALA A 139 -7.02 -4.43 -17.88
CA ALA A 139 -6.88 -3.68 -19.12
C ALA A 139 -5.66 -2.76 -19.09
N PHE A 140 -5.49 -2.02 -17.98
CA PHE A 140 -4.34 -1.16 -17.75
C PHE A 140 -3.03 -1.96 -17.73
N ALA A 141 -2.93 -2.97 -16.86
CA ALA A 141 -1.72 -3.76 -16.68
C ALA A 141 -1.32 -4.53 -17.94
N LYS A 142 -2.28 -5.02 -18.74
CA LYS A 142 -2.01 -5.65 -20.04
C LYS A 142 -1.19 -4.75 -20.97
N ASP A 143 -1.52 -3.46 -21.02
CA ASP A 143 -0.83 -2.51 -21.89
C ASP A 143 0.65 -2.38 -21.52
N TYR A 144 0.97 -2.37 -20.22
CA TYR A 144 2.35 -2.21 -19.77
C TYR A 144 3.09 -3.55 -19.71
N VAL A 145 2.55 -4.56 -19.02
CA VAL A 145 3.22 -5.85 -18.80
C VAL A 145 3.36 -6.65 -20.09
N LYS A 146 2.29 -6.75 -20.91
CA LYS A 146 2.31 -7.56 -22.14
C LYS A 146 2.78 -6.78 -23.36
N LYS A 147 2.36 -5.51 -23.50
CA LYS A 147 2.69 -4.72 -24.69
C LYS A 147 3.88 -3.78 -24.50
N SER A 148 4.49 -3.76 -23.31
CA SER A 148 5.62 -2.86 -22.97
C SER A 148 5.33 -1.40 -23.33
N LYS A 149 4.09 -0.97 -23.13
CA LYS A 149 3.67 0.43 -23.36
C LYS A 149 4.50 1.36 -22.48
N LEU A 150 4.86 2.50 -23.05
CA LEU A 150 5.42 3.63 -22.32
C LEU A 150 4.36 4.68 -22.09
N THR A 151 4.40 5.32 -20.92
CA THR A 151 3.52 6.45 -20.62
C THR A 151 3.95 7.65 -21.45
N LYS A 152 2.94 8.35 -21.99
CA LYS A 152 3.19 9.56 -22.77
C LYS A 152 3.80 10.64 -21.86
N LYS A 153 4.99 11.12 -22.23
CA LYS A 153 5.69 12.17 -21.49
C LYS A 153 4.90 13.48 -21.48
N ALA A 154 4.73 14.07 -20.31
CA ALA A 154 4.13 15.40 -20.17
C ALA A 154 5.12 16.47 -20.65
N LYS A 155 4.61 17.50 -21.34
CA LYS A 155 5.45 18.59 -21.87
C LYS A 155 5.85 19.63 -20.82
N LYS A 156 5.08 19.75 -19.74
CA LYS A 156 5.24 20.77 -18.70
C LYS A 156 5.15 20.13 -17.33
N ASP A 157 5.86 20.70 -16.36
CA ASP A 157 5.76 20.27 -14.98
C ASP A 157 4.47 20.79 -14.33
N PRO A 158 3.93 20.08 -13.32
CA PRO A 158 2.77 20.55 -12.59
C PRO A 158 3.10 21.87 -11.86
N LYS A 159 2.22 22.87 -11.98
CA LYS A 159 2.47 24.20 -11.38
C LYS A 159 2.38 24.22 -9.85
N LYS A 160 1.55 23.35 -9.25
CA LYS A 160 1.29 23.24 -7.81
C LYS A 160 0.87 21.80 -7.48
N PRO A 161 1.80 20.83 -7.57
CA PRO A 161 1.48 19.45 -7.25
C PRO A 161 1.16 19.31 -5.76
N THR A 162 0.17 18.50 -5.44
CA THR A 162 -0.19 18.13 -4.05
C THR A 162 0.04 16.64 -3.81
N THR A 163 0.02 15.84 -4.88
CA THR A 163 0.26 14.40 -4.85
C THR A 163 1.27 14.01 -5.93
N PHE A 164 1.92 12.87 -5.76
CA PHE A 164 2.79 12.31 -6.80
C PHE A 164 2.03 11.94 -8.09
N PHE A 165 0.72 11.71 -8.03
CA PHE A 165 -0.07 11.47 -9.23
C PHE A 165 -0.14 12.71 -10.14
N ASP A 166 0.04 13.92 -9.61
CA ASP A 166 0.14 15.16 -10.41
C ASP A 166 1.35 15.16 -11.36
N TYR A 167 2.32 14.28 -11.12
CA TYR A 167 3.48 14.04 -11.99
C TYR A 167 3.21 13.01 -13.10
N HIS A 168 1.95 12.65 -13.38
CA HIS A 168 1.65 11.73 -14.49
C HIS A 168 2.33 12.14 -15.81
N GLY A 169 3.07 11.20 -16.42
CA GLY A 169 3.90 11.45 -17.59
C GLY A 169 5.26 12.08 -17.27
N LYS A 170 5.68 12.13 -16.01
CA LYS A 170 7.01 12.54 -15.52
C LYS A 170 7.58 11.52 -14.53
N GLU A 171 8.88 11.57 -14.31
CA GLU A 171 9.53 10.89 -13.17
C GLU A 171 9.20 11.61 -11.85
N LEU A 172 9.51 10.96 -10.72
CA LEU A 172 9.40 11.58 -9.39
C LEU A 172 10.31 12.83 -9.28
N PRO A 173 9.83 13.89 -8.59
CA PRO A 173 10.56 15.16 -8.48
C PRO A 173 11.83 15.09 -7.64
N GLY A 174 11.96 14.09 -6.76
CA GLY A 174 13.12 13.88 -5.91
C GLY A 174 13.57 12.42 -5.97
N ASP A 175 14.84 12.21 -5.63
CA ASP A 175 15.38 10.87 -5.36
C ASP A 175 15.92 10.86 -3.93
N PHE A 176 15.74 9.75 -3.23
CA PHE A 176 16.16 9.59 -1.84
C PHE A 176 16.48 8.13 -1.55
N GLU A 177 17.34 7.94 -0.55
CA GLU A 177 17.76 6.64 -0.10
C GLU A 177 16.63 5.93 0.64
N VAL A 178 16.47 4.65 0.34
CA VAL A 178 15.58 3.72 1.01
C VAL A 178 16.38 2.45 1.32
N GLN A 179 15.97 1.71 2.34
CA GLN A 179 16.63 0.46 2.72
C GLN A 179 15.65 -0.70 2.82
N ASP A 180 16.09 -1.90 2.48
CA ASP A 180 15.32 -3.12 2.76
C ASP A 180 15.45 -3.55 4.24
N ALA A 181 14.77 -4.64 4.61
CA ALA A 181 14.82 -5.20 5.95
C ALA A 181 16.22 -5.72 6.38
N SER A 182 17.12 -5.96 5.42
CA SER A 182 18.51 -6.38 5.66
C SER A 182 19.47 -5.19 5.78
N GLY A 183 18.99 -3.97 5.58
CA GLY A 183 19.79 -2.74 5.58
C GLY A 183 20.48 -2.45 4.24
N ASN A 184 20.15 -3.17 3.16
CA ASN A 184 20.68 -2.85 1.84
C ASN A 184 20.03 -1.55 1.34
N LYS A 185 20.86 -0.62 0.90
CA LYS A 185 20.45 0.72 0.46
C LYS A 185 20.28 0.77 -1.06
N THR A 186 19.27 1.50 -1.50
CA THR A 186 18.98 1.82 -2.91
C THR A 186 18.27 3.17 -2.97
N THR A 187 17.97 3.70 -4.15
CA THR A 187 17.16 4.91 -4.29
C THR A 187 15.72 4.62 -4.69
N ILE A 188 14.80 5.53 -4.39
CA ILE A 188 13.39 5.38 -4.78
C ILE A 188 13.23 5.33 -6.31
N LYS A 189 14.06 6.07 -7.06
CA LYS A 189 14.00 6.05 -8.53
C LYS A 189 14.45 4.71 -9.10
N ASP A 190 15.46 4.09 -8.52
CA ASP A 190 15.90 2.75 -8.93
C ASP A 190 14.84 1.68 -8.64
N LEU A 191 14.08 1.84 -7.55
CA LEU A 191 13.00 0.91 -7.21
C LEU A 191 11.85 0.90 -8.22
N VAL A 192 11.54 2.04 -8.83
CA VAL A 192 10.40 2.17 -9.75
C VAL A 192 10.77 2.01 -11.23
N LYS A 193 12.05 1.81 -11.55
CA LYS A 193 12.57 1.62 -12.92
C LYS A 193 12.84 0.15 -13.24
N GLY A 194 12.96 -0.13 -14.54
CA GLY A 194 13.43 -1.42 -15.09
C GLY A 194 12.34 -2.44 -15.38
N GLU A 195 11.27 -2.47 -14.60
CA GLU A 195 10.15 -3.40 -14.83
C GLU A 195 9.08 -2.78 -15.72
N ASN A 196 8.46 -3.58 -16.59
CA ASN A 196 7.41 -3.12 -17.50
C ASN A 196 6.26 -2.36 -16.80
N LEU A 197 5.93 -2.75 -15.57
CA LEU A 197 5.00 -2.04 -14.70
C LEU A 197 5.42 -2.23 -13.23
N THR A 198 5.60 -1.12 -12.52
CA THR A 198 5.83 -1.12 -11.07
C THR A 198 4.69 -0.42 -10.34
N LEU A 199 4.16 -1.01 -9.29
CA LEU A 199 3.25 -0.37 -8.33
C LEU A 199 4.04 -0.01 -7.07
N LEU A 200 4.19 1.27 -6.79
CA LEU A 200 4.71 1.77 -5.52
C LEU A 200 3.53 2.05 -4.60
N TYR A 201 3.39 1.29 -3.52
CA TYR A 201 2.38 1.52 -2.49
C TYR A 201 3.04 2.08 -1.23
N THR A 202 2.60 3.27 -0.81
CA THR A 202 3.18 3.94 0.35
C THR A 202 2.25 3.92 1.54
N LEU A 203 2.82 3.61 2.71
CA LEU A 203 2.09 3.56 3.96
C LEU A 203 2.98 3.98 5.14
N TYR A 204 2.31 4.35 6.23
CA TYR A 204 2.95 4.61 7.51
C TYR A 204 2.34 3.73 8.57
N LEU A 205 3.20 2.98 9.26
CA LEU A 205 2.86 2.27 10.47
C LEU A 205 3.49 2.99 11.63
N LYS A 206 2.67 3.35 12.62
CA LYS A 206 3.17 3.97 13.84
C LYS A 206 4.10 2.95 14.54
N PRO A 207 5.29 3.36 15.03
CA PRO A 207 6.26 2.42 15.60
C PRO A 207 5.75 1.63 16.82
N ASP A 208 4.87 2.23 17.61
CA ASP A 208 4.25 1.64 18.81
C ASP A 208 3.01 0.80 18.52
N CYS A 209 2.63 0.68 17.25
CA CYS A 209 1.49 -0.14 16.84
C CYS A 209 1.85 -1.62 16.93
N ASP A 210 1.07 -2.39 17.70
CA ASP A 210 1.28 -3.83 17.87
C ASP A 210 0.21 -4.63 17.12
N PHE A 211 0.64 -5.34 16.08
CA PHE A 211 -0.21 -6.22 15.27
C PHE A 211 -0.53 -7.55 15.96
N LYS A 212 0.16 -7.91 17.05
CA LYS A 212 0.03 -9.18 17.77
C LYS A 212 -0.72 -9.05 19.09
N ALA A 213 -0.62 -7.91 19.78
CA ALA A 213 -1.18 -7.70 21.12
C ALA A 213 -2.67 -8.07 21.26
N GLY A 214 -3.49 -7.71 20.28
CA GLY A 214 -4.92 -8.03 20.25
C GLY A 214 -5.25 -9.48 19.83
N MET A 215 -4.30 -10.20 19.22
CA MET A 215 -4.51 -11.56 18.73
C MET A 215 -4.24 -12.64 19.81
N GLU A 216 -3.69 -12.25 20.96
CA GLU A 216 -3.44 -13.17 22.07
C GLU A 216 -4.74 -13.64 22.76
N SER A 217 -4.75 -14.90 23.20
CA SER A 217 -5.86 -15.49 23.97
C SER A 217 -6.25 -14.59 25.15
N GLY A 218 -7.53 -14.21 25.22
CA GLY A 218 -8.09 -13.42 26.33
C GLY A 218 -8.23 -14.20 27.64
N LYS A 219 -7.80 -15.46 27.70
CA LYS A 219 -7.97 -16.32 28.88
C LYS A 219 -7.18 -15.75 30.06
N GLY A 220 -7.90 -15.26 31.07
CA GLY A 220 -7.32 -14.65 32.28
C GLY A 220 -7.03 -13.15 32.17
N LYS A 221 -7.20 -12.52 30.99
CA LYS A 221 -7.09 -11.06 30.82
C LYS A 221 -8.44 -10.42 31.18
N LYS A 222 -8.43 -9.43 32.09
CA LYS A 222 -9.63 -8.64 32.45
C LYS A 222 -9.55 -7.21 31.91
N GLY A 223 -10.70 -6.63 31.63
CA GLY A 223 -10.92 -5.18 31.66
C GLY A 223 -10.67 -4.41 30.34
N LYS A 224 -10.51 -3.10 30.50
CA LYS A 224 -10.38 -2.10 29.41
C LYS A 224 -9.07 -2.24 28.63
N GLU A 225 -8.01 -2.75 29.24
CA GLU A 225 -6.69 -2.88 28.60
C GLU A 225 -6.71 -3.91 27.47
N TRP A 226 -7.34 -5.07 27.69
CA TRP A 226 -7.51 -6.08 26.64
C TRP A 226 -8.41 -5.59 25.50
N ILE A 227 -9.47 -4.84 25.81
CA ILE A 227 -10.33 -4.20 24.80
C ILE A 227 -9.55 -3.17 23.98
N ASN A 228 -8.75 -2.32 24.63
CA ASN A 228 -7.90 -1.34 23.95
C ASN A 228 -6.87 -2.02 23.05
N ALA A 229 -6.23 -3.10 23.51
CA ALA A 229 -5.29 -3.86 22.68
C ALA A 229 -5.96 -4.44 21.43
N ASN A 230 -7.14 -5.06 21.57
CA ASN A 230 -7.91 -5.58 20.43
C ASN A 230 -8.31 -4.48 19.44
N ILE A 231 -8.82 -3.35 19.94
CA ILE A 231 -9.22 -2.22 19.09
C ILE A 231 -8.02 -1.64 18.36
N ASN A 232 -6.89 -1.46 19.04
CA ASN A 232 -5.67 -0.91 18.43
C ASN A 232 -5.11 -1.87 17.38
N THR A 233 -5.04 -3.18 17.66
CA THR A 233 -4.63 -4.19 16.67
C THR A 233 -5.58 -4.24 15.47
N ALA A 234 -6.90 -4.23 15.68
CA ALA A 234 -7.87 -4.23 14.58
C ALA A 234 -7.76 -2.96 13.71
N GLN A 235 -7.50 -1.80 14.32
CA GLN A 235 -7.27 -0.54 13.59
C GLN A 235 -5.94 -0.56 12.83
N ALA A 236 -4.90 -1.16 13.41
CA ALA A 236 -3.62 -1.38 12.75
C ALA A 236 -3.79 -2.21 11.48
N ILE A 237 -4.45 -3.36 11.60
CA ILE A 237 -4.74 -4.28 10.50
C ILE A 237 -5.60 -3.57 9.44
N ALA A 238 -6.60 -2.78 9.84
CA ALA A 238 -7.43 -2.05 8.90
C ALA A 238 -6.63 -1.08 7.99
N LYS A 239 -5.48 -0.55 8.44
CA LYS A 239 -4.59 0.27 7.60
C LYS A 239 -3.89 -0.54 6.51
N LEU A 240 -3.75 -1.86 6.69
CA LEU A 240 -3.13 -2.78 5.74
C LEU A 240 -4.11 -3.33 4.71
N LYS A 241 -5.40 -3.00 4.82
CA LYS A 241 -6.44 -3.52 3.92
C LYS A 241 -6.13 -3.35 2.44
N THR A 242 -5.58 -2.21 2.02
CA THR A 242 -5.22 -2.03 0.61
C THR A 242 -4.07 -2.94 0.18
N LEU A 243 -3.12 -3.23 1.07
CA LEU A 243 -2.05 -4.17 0.81
C LEU A 243 -2.58 -5.62 0.72
N GLU A 244 -3.51 -5.99 1.61
CA GLU A 244 -4.24 -7.27 1.52
C GLU A 244 -5.03 -7.39 0.22
N ASP A 245 -5.73 -6.31 -0.18
CA ASP A 245 -6.49 -6.26 -1.42
C ASP A 245 -5.57 -6.40 -2.65
N ILE A 246 -4.34 -5.88 -2.58
CA ILE A 246 -3.30 -6.05 -3.61
C ILE A 246 -2.88 -7.52 -3.70
N GLU A 247 -2.42 -8.14 -2.60
CA GLU A 247 -2.06 -9.57 -2.54
C GLU A 247 -3.19 -10.45 -3.08
N TYR A 248 -4.41 -10.21 -2.60
CA TYR A 248 -5.55 -11.04 -2.97
C TYR A 248 -5.97 -10.83 -4.42
N SER A 249 -6.16 -9.58 -4.86
CA SER A 249 -6.75 -9.31 -6.17
C SER A 249 -5.74 -9.45 -7.32
N ILE A 250 -4.47 -9.14 -7.08
CA ILE A 250 -3.43 -9.20 -8.12
C ILE A 250 -2.75 -10.57 -8.12
N PHE A 251 -2.48 -11.14 -6.94
CA PHE A 251 -1.70 -12.37 -6.79
C PHE A 251 -2.53 -13.59 -6.39
N GLY A 252 -3.79 -13.41 -5.98
CA GLY A 252 -4.64 -14.52 -5.53
C GLY A 252 -4.28 -15.02 -4.14
N HIS A 253 -3.42 -14.30 -3.42
CA HIS A 253 -2.94 -14.69 -2.09
C HIS A 253 -3.79 -14.04 -0.99
N LYS A 254 -4.42 -14.87 -0.16
CA LYS A 254 -5.22 -14.39 0.96
C LYS A 254 -4.34 -14.26 2.21
N VAL A 255 -4.18 -13.03 2.68
CA VAL A 255 -3.53 -12.73 3.95
C VAL A 255 -4.37 -13.25 5.12
N VAL A 256 -3.72 -13.97 6.04
CA VAL A 256 -4.31 -14.46 7.29
C VAL A 256 -3.54 -13.83 8.44
N TRP A 257 -4.25 -13.20 9.38
CA TRP A 257 -3.67 -12.54 10.56
C TRP A 257 -3.45 -13.49 11.71
#